data_AF-A0A9E6Y0I9-F1
#
_entry.id   AF-A0A9E6Y0I9-F1
#
_cell.length_a   1.000
_cell.length_b   1.000
_cell.length_c   1.000
_cell.angle_alpha   90.00
_cell.angle_beta   90.00
_cell.angle_gamma   90.00
#
_symmetry.space_group_name_H-M   'P 1'
#
loop_
_entity.id
_entity.type
_entity.pdbx_description
1 polymer ?
#
loop_
_entity_poly.entity_id
_entity_poly.type
_entity_poly.pdbx_seq_one_letter_code
_entity_poly.pdbx_strand_id
1 'polypeptide(L)'
;MDRAAYLERARRRGVNPFLYWIVRGLFQPFFHLYFRMSRIGREHVPQEGAMIIAANHRSFLDPFVIGTLVRRPVYFVAKKELFRKPLTAWFLNSLGAFPIDRGNGDGDAMAAAREILDRGDVVVIFPEGTRTRPGALGSPKRGVGRLALESGAPVLPVAVMGTEAIRRGWRIRPHKVRIRIGRPLRFPRVEHPSPDLARAVTERIWPCVALQWEWLGGRPPIRRAAIVGTGREAARAAATLQAANIEVAGGDLSSQDLVWLAVGADELPAALDAAAPHISERAAVVVGASGLVDGQLPAAYIAERCRARAVASVDDALVVASDDRGLNRELAALLPSSTAAPVRAVA
;
A
#
# COMPACT_ATOMS: atom_id res chain seq x y z
N MET A 1 29.74 -14.54 -0.88
CA MET A 1 28.87 -13.35 -0.70
C MET A 1 29.08 -12.85 0.71
N ASP A 2 29.79 -11.73 0.90
CA ASP A 2 30.08 -11.21 2.24
C ASP A 2 28.95 -10.28 2.72
N ARG A 3 27.83 -10.88 3.15
CA ARG A 3 26.69 -10.15 3.73
C ARG A 3 27.12 -9.30 4.93
N ALA A 4 28.04 -9.82 5.74
CA ALA A 4 28.55 -9.16 6.92
C ALA A 4 29.30 -7.86 6.54
N ALA A 5 30.16 -7.88 5.52
CA ALA A 5 30.84 -6.68 5.05
C ALA A 5 29.90 -5.59 4.54
N TYR A 6 28.80 -5.94 3.84
CA TYR A 6 27.83 -4.95 3.38
C TYR A 6 27.01 -4.33 4.53
N LEU A 7 26.67 -5.13 5.55
CA LEU A 7 26.03 -4.62 6.76
C LEU A 7 27.01 -3.74 7.55
N GLU A 8 28.24 -4.19 7.74
CA GLU A 8 29.29 -3.46 8.44
C GLU A 8 29.61 -2.12 7.78
N ARG A 9 29.70 -2.09 6.44
CA ARG A 9 29.83 -0.83 5.70
C ARG A 9 28.65 0.10 5.97
N ALA A 10 27.42 -0.40 5.89
CA ALA A 10 26.24 0.42 6.14
C ALA A 10 26.22 0.97 7.58
N ARG A 11 26.66 0.16 8.56
CA ARG A 11 26.73 0.50 9.99
C ARG A 11 27.82 1.53 10.32
N ARG A 12 29.04 1.35 9.81
CA ARG A 12 30.21 2.15 10.24
C ARG A 12 30.71 3.17 9.23
N ARG A 13 30.75 2.81 7.93
CA ARG A 13 31.38 3.64 6.88
C ARG A 13 30.38 4.50 6.12
N GLY A 14 29.11 4.09 6.09
CA GLY A 14 28.05 4.78 5.37
C GLY A 14 28.17 4.67 3.84
N VAL A 15 27.59 5.66 3.15
CA VAL A 15 27.61 5.74 1.67
C VAL A 15 29.01 6.08 1.16
N ASN A 16 29.29 5.86 -0.13
CA ASN A 16 30.43 6.48 -0.78
C ASN A 16 30.01 7.92 -1.17
N PRO A 17 30.56 8.99 -0.55
CA PRO A 17 30.04 10.34 -0.75
C PRO A 17 30.14 10.81 -2.21
N PHE A 18 31.30 10.58 -2.84
CA PHE A 18 31.53 10.98 -4.24
C PHE A 18 30.52 10.33 -5.18
N LEU A 19 30.38 9.01 -5.12
CA LEU A 19 29.42 8.28 -5.95
C LEU A 19 27.98 8.69 -5.64
N TYR A 20 27.63 8.81 -4.36
CA TYR A 20 26.29 9.16 -3.92
C TYR A 20 25.85 10.53 -4.47
N TRP A 21 26.70 11.55 -4.33
CA TRP A 21 26.39 12.91 -4.79
C TRP A 21 26.36 13.03 -6.30
N ILE A 22 27.20 12.30 -7.05
CA ILE A 22 27.12 12.22 -8.51
C ILE A 22 25.82 11.58 -8.95
N VAL A 23 25.49 10.39 -8.42
CA VAL A 23 24.26 9.67 -8.80
C VAL A 23 23.03 10.52 -8.47
N ARG A 24 23.02 11.18 -7.31
CA ARG A 24 21.95 12.09 -6.93
C ARG A 24 21.86 13.30 -7.87
N GLY A 25 23.00 13.92 -8.19
CA GLY A 25 23.09 15.07 -9.10
C GLY A 25 22.59 14.75 -10.51
N LEU A 26 22.70 13.49 -10.95
CA LEU A 26 22.14 13.01 -12.21
C LEU A 26 20.66 12.64 -12.09
N PHE A 27 20.26 11.91 -11.05
CA PHE A 27 18.90 11.38 -10.91
C PHE A 27 17.88 12.45 -10.57
N GLN A 28 18.24 13.43 -9.75
CA GLN A 28 17.32 14.49 -9.34
C GLN A 28 16.79 15.31 -10.54
N PRO A 29 17.62 15.90 -11.42
CA PRO A 29 17.13 16.61 -12.60
C PRO A 29 16.43 15.65 -13.58
N PHE A 30 16.94 14.44 -13.76
CA PHE A 30 16.29 13.43 -14.61
C PHE A 30 14.86 13.13 -14.15
N PHE A 31 14.62 12.90 -12.86
CA PHE A 31 13.27 12.67 -12.34
C PHE A 31 12.37 13.91 -12.44
N HIS A 32 12.92 15.10 -12.21
CA HIS A 32 12.14 16.34 -12.36
C HIS A 32 11.72 16.63 -13.80
N LEU A 33 12.60 16.38 -14.77
CA LEU A 33 12.33 16.69 -16.17
C LEU A 33 11.61 15.55 -16.87
N TYR A 34 12.19 14.35 -16.87
CA TYR A 34 11.69 13.22 -17.64
C TYR A 34 10.42 12.60 -17.03
N PHE A 35 10.37 12.50 -15.69
CA PHE A 35 9.20 12.01 -14.97
C PHE A 35 8.30 13.12 -14.43
N ARG A 36 8.57 14.39 -14.76
CA ARG A 36 7.77 15.55 -14.29
C ARG A 36 7.50 15.47 -12.77
N MET A 37 8.52 15.07 -12.01
CA MET A 37 8.37 14.72 -10.60
C MET A 37 7.96 15.93 -9.76
N SER A 38 6.88 15.79 -8.97
CA SER A 38 6.44 16.78 -7.98
C SER A 38 6.62 16.26 -6.56
N ARG A 39 6.97 17.16 -5.63
CA ARG A 39 7.22 16.86 -4.22
C ARG A 39 6.40 17.80 -3.35
N ILE A 40 5.44 17.26 -2.62
CA ILE A 40 4.48 18.00 -1.80
C ILE A 40 4.72 17.68 -0.32
N GLY A 41 4.68 18.67 0.56
CA GLY A 41 4.89 18.47 2.00
C GLY A 41 6.37 18.47 2.42
N ARG A 42 7.26 19.12 1.65
CA ARG A 42 8.72 19.12 1.93
C ARG A 42 9.08 19.85 3.22
N GLU A 43 8.23 20.78 3.63
CA GLU A 43 8.28 21.51 4.89
C GLU A 43 8.18 20.58 6.12
N HIS A 44 7.61 19.38 5.97
CA HIS A 44 7.53 18.39 7.05
C HIS A 44 8.84 17.62 7.29
N VAL A 45 9.83 17.75 6.41
CA VAL A 45 11.09 17.00 6.47
C VAL A 45 12.03 17.63 7.50
N PRO A 46 12.37 16.92 8.60
CA PRO A 46 13.43 17.34 9.50
C PRO A 46 14.76 17.50 8.76
N GLN A 47 15.38 18.68 8.89
CA GLN A 47 16.63 18.99 8.22
C GLN A 47 17.80 18.17 8.78
N GLU A 48 17.77 17.89 10.08
CA GLU A 48 18.83 17.23 10.84
C GLU A 48 18.28 16.08 11.71
N GLY A 49 19.18 15.30 12.30
CA GLY A 49 18.86 14.19 13.21
C GLY A 49 18.25 12.96 12.55
N ALA A 50 18.20 11.86 13.30
CA ALA A 50 17.69 10.58 12.79
C ALA A 50 16.26 10.69 12.28
N MET A 51 15.92 9.93 11.24
CA MET A 51 14.53 9.84 10.76
C MET A 51 14.25 8.52 10.06
N ILE A 52 13.04 8.01 10.24
CA ILE A 52 12.51 6.88 9.49
C ILE A 52 11.56 7.41 8.43
N ILE A 53 11.82 7.16 7.15
CA ILE A 53 10.86 7.39 6.07
C ILE A 53 10.06 6.11 5.88
N ALA A 54 8.77 6.13 6.22
CA ALA A 54 7.86 5.03 5.99
C ALA A 54 7.07 5.29 4.70
N ALA A 55 7.25 4.45 3.68
CA ALA A 55 6.62 4.66 2.38
C ALA A 55 5.91 3.43 1.82
N ASN A 56 4.94 3.65 0.94
CA ASN A 56 4.38 2.59 0.10
C ASN A 56 5.43 2.11 -0.92
N HIS A 57 5.31 0.85 -1.36
CA HIS A 57 6.21 0.30 -2.36
C HIS A 57 5.46 -0.23 -3.58
N ARG A 58 5.46 0.55 -4.65
CA ARG A 58 4.95 0.15 -5.94
C ARG A 58 6.09 -0.32 -6.82
N SER A 59 7.19 0.42 -6.97
CA SER A 59 8.21 0.22 -8.00
C SER A 59 9.62 0.02 -7.50
N PHE A 60 10.45 -0.62 -8.32
CA PHE A 60 11.90 -0.65 -8.09
C PHE A 60 12.52 0.75 -8.13
N LEU A 61 11.83 1.73 -8.72
CA LEU A 61 12.24 3.13 -8.74
C LEU A 61 11.93 3.90 -7.46
N ASP A 62 11.04 3.40 -6.60
CA ASP A 62 10.63 4.14 -5.39
C ASP A 62 11.80 4.50 -4.48
N PRO A 63 12.76 3.59 -4.18
CA PRO A 63 13.93 3.95 -3.38
C PRO A 63 14.71 5.12 -3.96
N PHE A 64 14.93 5.13 -5.28
CA PHE A 64 15.69 6.20 -5.94
C PHE A 64 14.93 7.53 -5.89
N VAL A 65 13.63 7.49 -6.16
CA VAL A 65 12.75 8.66 -6.12
C VAL A 65 12.71 9.24 -4.71
N ILE A 66 12.53 8.41 -3.68
CA ILE A 66 12.56 8.79 -2.26
C ILE A 66 13.93 9.34 -1.86
N GLY A 67 15.03 8.78 -2.40
CA GLY A 67 16.38 9.27 -2.11
C GLY A 67 16.65 10.72 -2.54
N THR A 68 15.81 11.27 -3.41
CA THR A 68 15.88 12.69 -3.79
C THR A 68 15.12 13.63 -2.84
N LEU A 69 14.39 13.12 -1.83
CA LEU A 69 13.54 13.92 -0.94
C LEU A 69 14.35 14.77 0.06
N VAL A 70 15.30 14.15 0.74
CA VAL A 70 16.10 14.78 1.81
C VAL A 70 17.47 15.13 1.30
N ARG A 71 18.10 16.22 1.76
CA ARG A 71 19.42 16.70 1.29
C ARG A 71 20.61 16.01 1.96
N ARG A 72 20.44 14.75 2.36
CA ARG A 72 21.45 13.93 3.06
C ARG A 72 21.35 12.47 2.63
N PRO A 73 22.40 11.66 2.87
CA PRO A 73 22.36 10.23 2.59
C PRO A 73 21.15 9.53 3.20
N VAL A 74 20.61 8.57 2.48
CA VAL A 74 19.47 7.75 2.89
C VAL A 74 19.84 6.28 2.76
N TYR A 75 19.40 5.49 3.71
CA TYR A 75 19.72 4.07 3.79
C TYR A 75 18.49 3.22 3.55
N PHE A 76 18.60 2.23 2.68
CA PHE A 76 17.46 1.41 2.24
C PHE A 76 17.65 -0.04 2.63
N VAL A 77 16.61 -0.61 3.22
CA VAL A 77 16.50 -2.05 3.39
C VAL A 77 16.21 -2.69 2.02
N ALA A 78 17.11 -3.54 1.51
CA ALA A 78 17.03 -4.13 0.18
C ALA A 78 17.11 -5.66 0.23
N LYS A 79 16.41 -6.36 -0.68
CA LYS A 79 16.35 -7.83 -0.70
C LYS A 79 17.76 -8.43 -0.91
N LYS A 80 18.16 -9.45 -0.14
CA LYS A 80 19.50 -10.07 -0.23
C LYS A 80 19.90 -10.50 -1.65
N GLU A 81 18.94 -10.87 -2.50
CA GLU A 81 19.15 -11.32 -3.87
C GLU A 81 19.71 -10.22 -4.78
N LEU A 82 19.47 -8.94 -4.45
CA LEU A 82 20.09 -7.81 -5.16
C LEU A 82 21.61 -7.74 -4.97
N PHE A 83 22.13 -8.43 -3.95
CA PHE A 83 23.55 -8.44 -3.59
C PHE A 83 24.29 -9.69 -4.11
N ARG A 84 23.66 -10.50 -4.97
CA ARG A 84 24.30 -11.71 -5.54
C ARG A 84 25.42 -11.38 -6.52
N LYS A 85 25.29 -10.29 -7.28
CA LYS A 85 26.30 -9.84 -8.26
C LYS A 85 27.24 -8.82 -7.60
N PRO A 86 28.57 -9.06 -7.53
CA PRO A 86 29.50 -8.20 -6.80
C PRO A 86 29.44 -6.71 -7.18
N LEU A 87 29.41 -6.40 -8.47
CA LEU A 87 29.35 -5.01 -8.95
C LEU A 87 28.04 -4.32 -8.55
N THR A 88 26.90 -5.01 -8.70
CA THR A 88 25.59 -4.49 -8.30
C THR A 88 25.50 -4.32 -6.78
N ALA A 89 26.02 -5.28 -6.02
CA ALA A 89 26.06 -5.24 -4.57
C ALA A 89 26.89 -4.05 -4.05
N TRP A 90 28.11 -3.90 -4.57
CA TRP A 90 28.99 -2.77 -4.25
C TRP A 90 28.33 -1.43 -4.60
N PHE A 91 27.73 -1.31 -5.79
CA PHE A 91 27.08 -0.09 -6.23
C PHE A 91 25.91 0.28 -5.32
N LEU A 92 24.98 -0.66 -5.08
CA LEU A 92 23.81 -0.43 -4.23
C LEU A 92 24.21 -0.11 -2.79
N ASN A 93 25.19 -0.82 -2.23
CA ASN A 93 25.66 -0.56 -0.86
C ASN A 93 26.39 0.77 -0.74
N SER A 94 27.16 1.16 -1.75
CA SER A 94 27.78 2.48 -1.84
C SER A 94 26.74 3.60 -1.89
N LEU A 95 25.52 3.33 -2.37
CA LEU A 95 24.39 4.26 -2.36
C LEU A 95 23.51 4.17 -1.09
N GLY A 96 23.87 3.33 -0.12
CA GLY A 96 23.17 3.22 1.17
C GLY A 96 22.21 2.02 1.30
N ALA A 97 22.13 1.14 0.29
CA ALA A 97 21.31 -0.06 0.41
C ALA A 97 22.01 -1.17 1.23
N PHE A 98 21.28 -1.84 2.11
CA PHE A 98 21.82 -2.97 2.89
C PHE A 98 20.89 -4.19 2.85
N PRO A 99 21.44 -5.42 2.86
CA PRO A 99 20.67 -6.64 2.61
C PRO A 99 19.78 -7.05 3.79
N ILE A 100 18.53 -7.43 3.50
CA ILE A 100 17.62 -8.14 4.41
C ILE A 100 17.29 -9.53 3.90
N ASP A 101 17.18 -10.48 4.82
CA ASP A 101 16.69 -11.84 4.56
C ASP A 101 15.24 -11.97 5.01
N ARG A 102 14.32 -11.82 4.05
CA ARG A 102 12.88 -11.88 4.32
C ARG A 102 12.48 -13.35 4.56
N GLY A 103 12.36 -13.75 5.82
CA GLY A 103 11.83 -15.07 6.21
C GLY A 103 12.67 -15.81 7.26
N ASN A 104 14.00 -15.64 7.27
CA ASN A 104 14.91 -16.40 8.14
C ASN A 104 15.62 -15.55 9.21
N GLY A 105 15.21 -14.30 9.42
CA GLY A 105 15.77 -13.45 10.47
C GLY A 105 15.91 -12.01 10.02
N ASP A 106 14.89 -11.20 10.33
CA ASP A 106 14.93 -9.74 10.12
C ASP A 106 15.87 -9.03 11.14
N GLY A 107 16.38 -9.76 12.14
CA GLY A 107 17.16 -9.23 13.27
C GLY A 107 18.37 -8.38 12.89
N ASP A 108 19.27 -8.91 12.03
CA ASP A 108 20.51 -8.19 11.69
C ASP A 108 20.26 -6.90 10.89
N ALA A 109 19.23 -6.92 10.03
CA ALA A 109 18.85 -5.77 9.22
C ALA A 109 18.15 -4.71 10.07
N MET A 110 17.32 -5.13 11.03
CA MET A 110 16.73 -4.23 12.02
C MET A 110 17.79 -3.63 12.94
N ALA A 111 18.76 -4.41 13.40
CA ALA A 111 19.90 -3.92 14.17
C ALA A 111 20.74 -2.92 13.34
N ALA A 112 21.03 -3.23 12.07
CA ALA A 112 21.73 -2.29 11.19
C ALA A 112 20.95 -0.99 11.00
N ALA A 113 19.63 -1.06 10.79
CA ALA A 113 18.77 0.12 10.69
C ALA A 113 18.80 0.93 11.99
N ARG A 114 18.78 0.26 13.15
CA ARG A 114 18.85 0.89 14.46
C ARG A 114 20.15 1.66 14.66
N GLU A 115 21.29 1.04 14.33
CA GLU A 115 22.62 1.65 14.42
C GLU A 115 22.78 2.84 13.47
N ILE A 116 22.20 2.76 12.26
CA ILE A 116 22.16 3.90 11.32
C ILE A 116 21.35 5.05 11.92
N LEU A 117 20.21 4.78 12.57
CA LEU A 117 19.44 5.81 13.24
C LEU A 117 20.17 6.40 14.46
N ASP A 118 20.90 5.59 15.24
CA ASP A 118 21.70 6.09 16.37
C ASP A 118 22.81 7.06 15.93
N ARG A 119 23.29 6.94 14.69
CA ARG A 119 24.22 7.90 14.07
C ARG A 119 23.57 9.21 13.61
N GLY A 120 22.25 9.34 13.71
CA GLY A 120 21.52 10.52 13.23
C GLY A 120 21.16 10.48 11.74
N ASP A 121 21.31 9.33 11.08
CA ASP A 121 21.04 9.18 9.65
C ASP A 121 19.58 8.79 9.35
N VAL A 122 19.26 8.74 8.04
CA VAL A 122 17.89 8.49 7.57
C VAL A 122 17.75 7.06 7.06
N VAL A 123 16.78 6.32 7.61
CA VAL A 123 16.41 4.98 7.14
C VAL A 123 15.09 5.03 6.40
N VAL A 124 15.04 4.44 5.21
CA VAL A 124 13.80 4.24 4.47
C VAL A 124 13.34 2.80 4.63
N ILE A 125 12.08 2.66 5.05
CA ILE A 125 11.41 1.36 5.20
C ILE A 125 10.11 1.36 4.41
N PHE A 126 9.83 0.23 3.78
CA PHE A 126 8.56 -0.04 3.11
C PHE A 126 7.77 -1.02 4.00
N PRO A 127 6.79 -0.55 4.79
CA PRO A 127 6.11 -1.40 5.77
C PRO A 127 5.46 -2.64 5.17
N GLU A 128 4.98 -2.59 3.92
CA GLU A 128 4.43 -3.74 3.19
C GLU A 128 5.43 -4.90 3.03
N GLY A 129 6.74 -4.60 3.06
CA GLY A 129 7.82 -5.58 2.95
C GLY A 129 7.94 -6.22 1.56
N THR A 130 7.13 -5.82 0.58
CA THR A 130 7.18 -6.22 -0.83
C THR A 130 6.60 -5.12 -1.71
N ARG A 131 6.71 -5.27 -3.03
CA ARG A 131 6.01 -4.38 -3.97
C ARG A 131 4.57 -4.85 -4.11
N THR A 132 3.60 -4.00 -3.80
CA THR A 132 2.17 -4.31 -3.93
C THR A 132 1.62 -3.65 -5.18
N ARG A 133 1.03 -4.42 -6.09
CA ARG A 133 0.30 -3.93 -7.29
C ARG A 133 -0.73 -4.96 -7.78
N PRO A 134 -1.73 -4.56 -8.59
CA PRO A 134 -2.38 -3.23 -8.61
C PRO A 134 -3.35 -3.09 -7.42
N GLY A 135 -4.05 -1.94 -7.33
CA GLY A 135 -5.06 -1.66 -6.30
C GLY A 135 -4.55 -0.82 -5.13
N ALA A 136 -5.27 -0.96 -4.01
CA ALA A 136 -4.97 -0.33 -2.72
C ALA A 136 -3.58 -0.73 -2.18
N LEU A 137 -3.15 -0.05 -1.11
CA LEU A 137 -1.94 -0.42 -0.40
C LEU A 137 -2.15 -1.73 0.36
N GLY A 138 -1.10 -2.55 0.48
CA GLY A 138 -1.16 -3.82 1.20
C GLY A 138 -1.10 -3.65 2.71
N SER A 139 -1.18 -4.77 3.43
CA SER A 139 -1.06 -4.79 4.88
C SER A 139 0.39 -4.52 5.31
N PRO A 140 0.60 -3.67 6.33
CA PRO A 140 1.93 -3.36 6.82
C PRO A 140 2.46 -4.48 7.72
N LYS A 141 3.78 -4.63 7.79
CA LYS A 141 4.49 -5.44 8.78
C LYS A 141 4.90 -4.57 9.97
N ARG A 142 5.05 -5.20 11.14
CA ARG A 142 5.41 -4.54 12.42
C ARG A 142 6.81 -3.89 12.46
N GLY A 143 7.65 -4.08 11.43
CA GLY A 143 9.05 -3.66 11.43
C GLY A 143 9.24 -2.14 11.60
N VAL A 144 8.39 -1.32 10.97
CA VAL A 144 8.48 0.14 11.11
C VAL A 144 8.16 0.61 12.53
N GLY A 145 7.14 0.02 13.18
CA GLY A 145 6.78 0.36 14.55
C GLY A 145 7.83 -0.08 15.56
N ARG A 146 8.42 -1.28 15.36
CA ARG A 146 9.58 -1.74 16.14
C ARG A 146 10.74 -0.74 16.05
N LEU A 147 11.11 -0.34 14.83
CA LEU A 147 12.24 0.57 14.61
C LEU A 147 11.98 1.95 15.24
N ALA A 148 10.75 2.46 15.14
CA ALA A 148 10.35 3.72 15.75
C ALA A 148 10.48 3.70 17.28
N LEU A 149 10.04 2.60 17.91
CA LEU A 149 10.15 2.41 19.37
C LEU A 149 11.60 2.22 19.82
N GLU A 150 12.38 1.38 19.16
CA GLU A 150 13.76 1.14 19.59
C GLU A 150 14.61 2.41 19.47
N SER A 151 14.33 3.25 18.46
CA SER A 151 15.11 4.47 18.15
C SER A 151 14.61 5.77 18.74
N GLY A 152 13.30 5.91 18.95
CA GLY A 152 12.68 7.22 19.21
C GLY A 152 12.79 8.20 18.04
N ALA A 153 13.26 7.75 16.86
CA ALA A 153 13.38 8.59 15.68
C ALA A 153 12.00 8.97 15.14
N PRO A 154 11.79 10.22 14.66
CA PRO A 154 10.55 10.60 14.00
C PRO A 154 10.31 9.73 12.76
N VAL A 155 9.05 9.33 12.57
CA VAL A 155 8.59 8.58 11.40
C VAL A 155 7.87 9.52 10.44
N LEU A 156 8.42 9.69 9.24
CA LEU A 156 7.87 10.53 8.19
C LEU A 156 7.04 9.67 7.22
N PRO A 157 5.71 9.82 7.19
CA PRO A 157 4.85 9.07 6.28
C PRO A 157 4.94 9.66 4.88
N VAL A 158 5.26 8.82 3.89
CA VAL A 158 5.47 9.25 2.50
C VAL A 158 4.68 8.36 1.55
N ALA A 159 3.99 8.95 0.59
CA ALA A 159 3.42 8.20 -0.53
C ALA A 159 4.08 8.59 -1.86
N VAL A 160 4.35 7.59 -2.69
CA VAL A 160 4.86 7.72 -4.05
C VAL A 160 3.83 7.14 -5.02
N MET A 161 3.51 7.89 -6.07
CA MET A 161 2.59 7.49 -7.13
C MET A 161 3.19 7.75 -8.52
N GLY A 162 2.88 6.84 -9.46
CA GLY A 162 3.22 6.96 -10.88
C GLY A 162 4.47 6.17 -11.27
N THR A 163 5.29 5.77 -10.30
CA THR A 163 6.49 4.96 -10.53
C THR A 163 6.18 3.56 -11.06
N GLU A 164 4.96 3.07 -10.83
CA GLU A 164 4.48 1.81 -11.40
C GLU A 164 4.24 1.82 -12.90
N ALA A 165 3.89 2.99 -13.45
CA ALA A 165 3.59 3.17 -14.87
C ALA A 165 4.83 3.44 -15.72
N ILE A 166 5.98 3.73 -15.09
CA ILE A 166 7.22 4.07 -15.80
C ILE A 166 7.78 2.89 -16.61
N ARG A 167 7.75 1.67 -16.06
CA ARG A 167 8.41 0.52 -16.67
C ARG A 167 7.38 -0.44 -17.28
N ARG A 168 7.42 -0.61 -18.61
CA ARG A 168 6.69 -1.66 -19.35
C ARG A 168 7.70 -2.55 -20.06
N GLY A 169 7.97 -3.73 -19.49
CA GLY A 169 9.06 -4.62 -19.92
C GLY A 169 10.43 -4.03 -19.58
N TRP A 170 11.30 -3.88 -20.58
CA TRP A 170 12.64 -3.29 -20.45
C TRP A 170 12.69 -1.77 -20.66
N ARG A 171 11.63 -1.18 -21.23
CA ARG A 171 11.58 0.24 -21.58
C ARG A 171 11.11 1.10 -20.40
N ILE A 172 11.85 2.18 -20.15
CA ILE A 172 11.48 3.27 -19.24
C ILE A 172 10.75 4.33 -20.08
N ARG A 173 9.50 4.64 -19.74
CA ARG A 173 8.68 5.65 -20.41
C ARG A 173 8.44 6.86 -19.51
N PRO A 174 8.28 8.06 -20.08
CA PRO A 174 7.99 9.25 -19.29
C PRO A 174 6.58 9.13 -18.69
N HIS A 175 6.48 9.29 -17.37
CA HIS A 175 5.21 9.30 -16.65
C HIS A 175 5.32 10.27 -15.47
N LYS A 176 4.22 10.94 -15.10
CA LYS A 176 4.21 11.88 -13.98
C LYS A 176 4.44 11.13 -12.67
N VAL A 177 5.47 11.50 -11.91
CA VAL A 177 5.71 10.99 -10.56
C VAL A 177 5.29 12.03 -9.53
N ARG A 178 4.52 11.62 -8.54
CA ARG A 178 4.10 12.50 -7.45
C ARG A 178 4.52 11.88 -6.13
N ILE A 179 5.09 12.71 -5.27
CA ILE A 179 5.44 12.32 -3.90
C ILE A 179 4.73 13.27 -2.96
N ARG A 180 4.10 12.71 -1.92
CA ARG A 180 3.48 13.48 -0.84
C ARG A 180 4.03 13.02 0.49
N ILE A 181 4.35 14.00 1.32
CA ILE A 181 5.01 13.84 2.61
C ILE A 181 4.06 14.38 3.70
N GLY A 182 3.68 13.54 4.65
CA GLY A 182 2.89 13.94 5.80
C GLY A 182 3.74 14.43 6.97
N ARG A 183 3.09 14.90 8.04
CA ARG A 183 3.77 15.36 9.26
C ARG A 183 4.49 14.19 9.95
N PRO A 184 5.67 14.43 10.56
CA PRO A 184 6.39 13.38 11.27
C PRO A 184 5.63 12.94 12.53
N LEU A 185 5.57 11.63 12.76
CA LEU A 185 5.07 11.02 13.98
C LEU A 185 6.23 10.76 14.93
N ARG A 186 6.00 10.90 16.24
CA ARG A 186 6.98 10.59 17.28
C ARG A 186 6.40 9.55 18.24
N PHE A 187 7.26 8.67 18.72
CA PHE A 187 6.93 7.59 19.64
C PHE A 187 8.00 7.55 20.74
N PRO A 188 7.66 7.10 21.95
CA PRO A 188 8.63 6.96 23.03
C PRO A 188 9.69 5.91 22.66
N ARG A 189 10.92 6.11 23.17
CA ARG A 189 11.97 5.12 23.04
C ARG A 189 11.74 3.98 24.04
N VAL A 190 11.76 2.74 23.56
CA VAL A 190 11.60 1.51 24.35
C VAL A 190 12.71 0.54 23.93
N GLU A 191 13.51 0.07 24.88
CA GLU A 191 14.68 -0.79 24.57
C GLU A 191 14.27 -2.16 24.01
N HIS A 192 13.24 -2.77 24.60
CA HIS A 192 12.75 -4.10 24.23
C HIS A 192 11.24 -4.06 23.98
N PRO A 193 10.79 -3.45 22.86
CA PRO A 193 9.37 -3.37 22.58
C PRO A 193 8.80 -4.76 22.27
N SER A 194 7.65 -5.08 22.87
CA SER A 194 6.94 -6.32 22.56
C SER A 194 6.49 -6.31 21.08
N PRO A 195 6.34 -7.50 20.45
CA PRO A 195 5.80 -7.60 19.10
C PRO A 195 4.44 -6.92 18.93
N ASP A 196 3.60 -6.94 19.96
CA ASP A 196 2.26 -6.34 19.95
C ASP A 196 2.32 -4.82 20.02
N LEU A 197 3.19 -4.26 20.87
CA LEU A 197 3.42 -2.81 20.91
C LEU A 197 3.98 -2.31 19.56
N ALA A 198 4.93 -3.04 18.98
CA ALA A 198 5.46 -2.73 17.66
C ALA A 198 4.36 -2.78 16.57
N ARG A 199 3.42 -3.73 16.66
CA ARG A 199 2.27 -3.80 15.74
C ARG A 199 1.36 -2.59 15.92
N ALA A 200 0.98 -2.25 17.14
CA ALA A 200 0.13 -1.10 17.44
C ALA A 200 0.73 0.23 16.95
N VAL A 201 2.05 0.42 17.10
CA VAL A 201 2.74 1.59 16.55
C VAL A 201 2.72 1.59 15.02
N THR A 202 2.96 0.44 14.37
CA THR A 202 2.78 0.32 12.92
C THR A 202 1.37 0.67 12.49
N GLU A 203 0.34 0.22 13.21
CA GLU A 203 -1.08 0.51 12.94
C GLU A 203 -1.42 2.00 13.11
N ARG A 204 -0.62 2.76 13.85
CA ARG A 204 -0.73 4.23 13.91
C ARG A 204 0.02 4.95 12.79
N ILE A 205 1.12 4.39 12.31
CA ILE A 205 1.94 4.94 11.23
C ILE A 205 1.29 4.70 9.86
N TRP A 206 0.79 3.50 9.62
CA TRP A 206 0.36 3.07 8.29
C TRP A 206 -0.82 3.86 7.72
N PRO A 207 -1.88 4.19 8.50
CA PRO A 207 -2.95 5.06 8.02
C PRO A 207 -2.42 6.43 7.56
N CYS A 208 -1.38 6.97 8.20
CA CYS A 208 -0.80 8.25 7.78
C CYS A 208 -0.13 8.17 6.40
N VAL A 209 0.48 7.02 6.05
CA VAL A 209 1.00 6.73 4.70
C VAL A 209 -0.16 6.55 3.71
N ALA A 210 -1.19 5.78 4.08
CA ALA A 210 -2.38 5.55 3.26
C ALA A 210 -3.10 6.87 2.90
N LEU A 211 -3.23 7.79 3.86
CA LEU A 211 -3.80 9.12 3.62
C LEU A 211 -2.99 9.92 2.59
N GLN A 212 -1.65 9.82 2.60
CA GLN A 212 -0.85 10.50 1.57
C GLN A 212 -1.06 9.85 0.19
N TRP A 213 -1.23 8.54 0.15
CA TRP A 213 -1.48 7.79 -1.09
C TRP A 213 -2.86 8.12 -1.68
N GLU A 214 -3.91 8.09 -0.86
CA GLU A 214 -5.27 8.42 -1.27
C GLU A 214 -5.38 9.86 -1.77
N TRP A 215 -4.73 10.81 -1.09
CA TRP A 215 -4.67 12.19 -1.54
C TRP A 215 -4.01 12.34 -2.92
N LEU A 216 -3.01 11.51 -3.24
CA LEU A 216 -2.40 11.50 -4.56
C LEU A 216 -3.33 10.93 -5.65
N GLY A 217 -4.52 10.44 -5.30
CA GLY A 217 -5.45 9.75 -6.21
C GLY A 217 -5.38 8.23 -6.07
N GLY A 218 -4.71 7.74 -5.01
CA GLY A 218 -4.61 6.34 -4.69
C GLY A 218 -5.97 5.75 -4.37
N ARG A 219 -6.17 4.49 -4.74
CA ARG A 219 -7.42 3.78 -4.42
C ARG A 219 -7.38 3.36 -2.94
N PRO A 220 -8.40 3.71 -2.13
CA PRO A 220 -8.50 3.24 -0.75
C PRO A 220 -8.84 1.74 -0.71
N PRO A 221 -8.49 1.05 0.39
CA PRO A 221 -9.08 -0.25 0.71
C PRO A 221 -10.54 -0.07 1.13
N ILE A 222 -11.30 -1.17 1.17
CA ILE A 222 -12.66 -1.22 1.71
C ILE A 222 -12.56 -1.10 3.23
N ARG A 223 -13.09 0.00 3.80
CA ARG A 223 -13.12 0.23 5.25
C ARG A 223 -14.52 0.35 5.79
N ARG A 224 -15.41 0.94 5.00
CA ARG A 224 -16.82 1.15 5.37
C ARG A 224 -17.74 0.56 4.33
N ALA A 225 -18.79 -0.09 4.81
CA ALA A 225 -19.81 -0.68 3.98
C ALA A 225 -21.21 -0.29 4.46
N ALA A 226 -22.13 -0.14 3.51
CA ALA A 226 -23.56 -0.13 3.80
C ALA A 226 -24.20 -1.45 3.35
N ILE A 227 -25.25 -1.85 4.05
CA ILE A 227 -26.09 -2.98 3.69
C ILE A 227 -27.45 -2.42 3.30
N VAL A 228 -27.94 -2.80 2.12
CA VAL A 228 -29.27 -2.47 1.61
C VAL A 228 -30.08 -3.75 1.59
N GLY A 229 -31.23 -3.76 2.25
CA GLY A 229 -32.07 -4.94 2.44
C GLY A 229 -32.18 -5.34 3.90
N THR A 230 -32.98 -6.38 4.19
CA THR A 230 -33.27 -6.84 5.55
C THR A 230 -33.28 -8.37 5.63
N GLY A 231 -33.54 -8.91 6.83
CA GLY A 231 -33.69 -10.36 7.01
C GLY A 231 -32.36 -11.14 6.97
N ARG A 232 -32.44 -12.40 6.51
CA ARG A 232 -31.33 -13.36 6.63
C ARG A 232 -30.11 -12.99 5.79
N GLU A 233 -30.31 -12.43 4.61
CA GLU A 233 -29.21 -12.02 3.74
C GLU A 233 -28.44 -10.84 4.33
N ALA A 234 -29.16 -9.85 4.87
CA ALA A 234 -28.55 -8.70 5.54
C ALA A 234 -27.74 -9.13 6.78
N ALA A 235 -28.26 -10.09 7.55
CA ALA A 235 -27.54 -10.66 8.69
C ALA A 235 -26.25 -11.40 8.27
N ARG A 236 -26.28 -12.15 7.16
CA ARG A 236 -25.08 -12.81 6.60
C ARG A 236 -24.05 -11.79 6.13
N ALA A 237 -24.48 -10.76 5.39
CA ALA A 237 -23.61 -9.68 4.93
C ALA A 237 -22.93 -8.98 6.12
N ALA A 238 -23.69 -8.63 7.16
CA ALA A 238 -23.15 -8.01 8.37
C ALA A 238 -22.09 -8.89 9.05
N ALA A 239 -22.35 -10.20 9.19
CA ALA A 239 -21.38 -11.13 9.77
C ALA A 239 -20.09 -11.23 8.95
N THR A 240 -20.19 -11.27 7.62
CA THR A 240 -19.04 -11.27 6.72
C THR A 240 -18.20 -9.99 6.84
N LEU A 241 -18.86 -8.83 6.83
CA LEU A 241 -18.20 -7.53 6.95
C LEU A 241 -17.52 -7.37 8.31
N GLN A 242 -18.18 -7.81 9.39
CA GLN A 242 -17.62 -7.80 10.73
C GLN A 242 -16.39 -8.71 10.84
N ALA A 243 -16.43 -9.92 10.27
CA ALA A 243 -15.29 -10.83 10.24
C ALA A 243 -14.09 -10.26 9.46
N ALA A 244 -14.36 -9.42 8.46
CA ALA A 244 -13.35 -8.69 7.71
C ALA A 244 -12.90 -7.36 8.36
N ASN A 245 -13.44 -7.02 9.53
CA ASN A 245 -13.19 -5.75 10.22
C ASN A 245 -13.54 -4.52 9.37
N ILE A 246 -14.62 -4.62 8.58
CA ILE A 246 -15.21 -3.52 7.84
C ILE A 246 -16.33 -2.91 8.68
N GLU A 247 -16.29 -1.59 8.85
CA GLU A 247 -17.31 -0.85 9.57
C GLU A 247 -18.63 -0.85 8.77
N VAL A 248 -19.71 -1.32 9.38
CA VAL A 248 -21.05 -1.27 8.79
C VAL A 248 -21.71 0.04 9.22
N ALA A 249 -21.93 0.95 8.28
CA ALA A 249 -22.56 2.25 8.52
C ALA A 249 -23.90 2.34 7.77
N GLY A 250 -24.95 2.79 8.48
CA GLY A 250 -26.26 3.04 7.87
C GLY A 250 -26.41 4.46 7.31
N GLY A 251 -27.31 4.63 6.34
CA GLY A 251 -27.94 5.91 6.01
C GLY A 251 -27.35 6.71 4.83
N ASP A 252 -26.04 6.68 4.60
CA ASP A 252 -25.42 7.40 3.47
C ASP A 252 -24.55 6.47 2.61
N LEU A 253 -25.03 6.16 1.40
CA LEU A 253 -24.30 5.32 0.44
C LEU A 253 -23.15 6.06 -0.26
N SER A 254 -23.16 7.40 -0.27
CA SER A 254 -22.19 8.20 -1.03
C SER A 254 -20.80 8.19 -0.41
N SER A 255 -20.72 7.89 0.89
CA SER A 255 -19.48 7.82 1.65
C SER A 255 -18.93 6.39 1.84
N GLN A 256 -19.60 5.37 1.31
CA GLN A 256 -19.20 3.97 1.49
C GLN A 256 -18.14 3.53 0.48
N ASP A 257 -17.24 2.64 0.92
CA ASP A 257 -16.29 1.97 0.02
C ASP A 257 -16.92 0.73 -0.63
N LEU A 258 -17.96 0.18 0.00
CA LEU A 258 -18.69 -1.00 -0.43
C LEU A 258 -20.18 -0.84 -0.13
N VAL A 259 -21.04 -1.23 -1.07
CA VAL A 259 -22.49 -1.35 -0.85
C VAL A 259 -22.89 -2.80 -1.08
N TRP A 260 -23.47 -3.43 -0.07
CA TRP A 260 -23.95 -4.79 -0.13
C TRP A 260 -25.46 -4.80 -0.32
N LEU A 261 -25.93 -5.20 -1.50
CA LEU A 261 -27.33 -5.44 -1.82
C LEU A 261 -27.70 -6.85 -1.33
N ALA A 262 -28.29 -6.89 -0.13
CA ALA A 262 -28.74 -8.11 0.54
C ALA A 262 -30.26 -8.28 0.31
N VAL A 263 -30.62 -8.51 -0.95
CA VAL A 263 -31.98 -8.66 -1.45
C VAL A 263 -32.05 -9.84 -2.41
N GLY A 264 -33.24 -10.43 -2.54
CA GLY A 264 -33.52 -11.48 -3.53
C GLY A 264 -33.46 -10.97 -4.97
N ALA A 265 -33.37 -11.90 -5.93
CA ALA A 265 -33.32 -11.57 -7.36
C ALA A 265 -34.57 -10.81 -7.85
N ASP A 266 -35.73 -11.10 -7.26
CA ASP A 266 -37.00 -10.45 -7.51
C ASP A 266 -37.06 -9.00 -6.99
N GLU A 267 -36.38 -8.73 -5.87
CA GLU A 267 -36.32 -7.40 -5.25
C GLU A 267 -35.16 -6.53 -5.78
N LEU A 268 -34.19 -7.14 -6.46
CA LEU A 268 -32.97 -6.47 -6.90
C LEU A 268 -33.21 -5.23 -7.78
N PRO A 269 -34.10 -5.24 -8.80
CA PRO A 269 -34.35 -4.06 -9.62
C PRO A 269 -34.77 -2.84 -8.79
N ALA A 270 -35.75 -3.03 -7.89
CA ALA A 270 -36.26 -1.95 -7.05
C ALA A 270 -35.22 -1.46 -6.05
N ALA A 271 -34.46 -2.37 -5.44
CA ALA A 271 -33.38 -2.01 -4.51
C ALA A 271 -32.25 -1.26 -5.22
N LEU A 272 -31.89 -1.66 -6.43
CA LEU A 272 -30.87 -1.01 -7.23
C LEU A 272 -31.30 0.37 -7.68
N ASP A 273 -32.53 0.55 -8.16
CA ASP A 273 -33.07 1.85 -8.58
C ASP A 273 -33.05 2.86 -7.43
N ALA A 274 -33.38 2.41 -6.22
CA ALA A 274 -33.32 3.24 -5.02
C ALA A 274 -31.88 3.58 -4.59
N ALA A 275 -30.95 2.62 -4.70
CA ALA A 275 -29.59 2.77 -4.18
C ALA A 275 -28.64 3.46 -5.18
N ALA A 276 -28.71 3.10 -6.47
CA ALA A 276 -27.72 3.47 -7.49
C ALA A 276 -27.42 4.98 -7.61
N PRO A 277 -28.39 5.91 -7.52
CA PRO A 277 -28.12 7.34 -7.55
C PRO A 277 -27.23 7.84 -6.41
N HIS A 278 -27.18 7.10 -5.30
CA HIS A 278 -26.43 7.44 -4.10
C HIS A 278 -25.11 6.67 -3.96
N ILE A 279 -24.85 5.68 -4.81
CA ILE A 279 -23.62 4.90 -4.77
C ILE A 279 -22.49 5.70 -5.41
N SER A 280 -21.40 5.87 -4.66
CA SER A 280 -20.19 6.54 -5.15
C SER A 280 -19.54 5.74 -6.29
N GLU A 281 -19.04 6.43 -7.33
CA GLU A 281 -18.24 5.80 -8.40
C GLU A 281 -16.94 5.15 -7.87
N ARG A 282 -16.56 5.44 -6.62
CA ARG A 282 -15.41 4.82 -5.94
C ARG A 282 -15.76 3.53 -5.19
N ALA A 283 -17.04 3.30 -4.93
CA ALA A 283 -17.53 2.17 -4.16
C ALA A 283 -17.55 0.89 -5.00
N ALA A 284 -17.34 -0.25 -4.36
CA ALA A 284 -17.72 -1.55 -4.90
C ALA A 284 -19.19 -1.85 -4.57
N VAL A 285 -19.84 -2.69 -5.37
CA VAL A 285 -21.17 -3.24 -5.07
C VAL A 285 -21.06 -4.76 -4.99
N VAL A 286 -21.60 -5.34 -3.93
CA VAL A 286 -21.75 -6.78 -3.78
C VAL A 286 -23.24 -7.11 -3.72
N VAL A 287 -23.67 -8.16 -4.42
CA VAL A 287 -25.05 -8.64 -4.40
C VAL A 287 -25.11 -10.07 -3.88
N GLY A 288 -26.01 -10.31 -2.94
CA GLY A 288 -26.27 -11.62 -2.33
C GLY A 288 -27.42 -12.41 -2.96
N ALA A 289 -27.96 -11.94 -4.08
CA ALA A 289 -29.08 -12.55 -4.78
C ALA A 289 -28.66 -13.81 -5.55
N SER A 290 -29.37 -14.92 -5.34
CA SER A 290 -29.27 -16.13 -6.17
C SER A 290 -30.26 -16.07 -7.36
N GLY A 291 -29.88 -16.66 -8.50
CA GLY A 291 -30.76 -16.78 -9.67
C GLY A 291 -30.46 -15.78 -10.79
N LEU A 292 -31.47 -15.47 -11.61
CA LEU A 292 -31.36 -14.53 -12.72
C LEU A 292 -32.31 -13.35 -12.52
N VAL A 293 -31.87 -12.17 -12.97
CA VAL A 293 -32.66 -10.95 -13.04
C VAL A 293 -32.72 -10.55 -14.50
N ASP A 294 -33.94 -10.49 -15.06
CA ASP A 294 -34.17 -10.26 -16.49
C ASP A 294 -33.33 -11.16 -17.42
N GLY A 295 -33.17 -12.43 -17.03
CA GLY A 295 -32.40 -13.43 -17.78
C GLY A 295 -30.87 -13.28 -17.69
N GLN A 296 -30.36 -12.36 -16.87
CA GLN A 296 -28.93 -12.12 -16.66
C GLN A 296 -28.51 -12.45 -15.22
N LEU A 297 -27.20 -12.63 -15.01
CA LEU A 297 -26.65 -12.74 -13.66
C LEU A 297 -26.79 -11.40 -12.91
N PRO A 298 -27.10 -11.40 -11.60
CA PRO A 298 -27.25 -10.18 -10.79
C PRO A 298 -26.11 -9.17 -10.93
N ALA A 299 -24.85 -9.64 -10.96
CA ALA A 299 -23.69 -8.76 -11.13
C ALA A 299 -23.64 -8.07 -12.51
N ALA A 300 -24.06 -8.75 -13.58
CA ALA A 300 -24.13 -8.16 -14.92
C ALA A 300 -25.25 -7.12 -15.00
N TYR A 301 -26.43 -7.47 -14.44
CA TYR A 301 -27.57 -6.57 -14.35
C TYR A 301 -27.22 -5.24 -13.68
N ILE A 302 -26.52 -5.30 -12.54
CA ILE A 302 -26.05 -4.12 -11.81
C ILE A 302 -24.96 -3.37 -12.58
N ALA A 303 -24.01 -4.06 -13.21
CA ALA A 303 -22.90 -3.43 -13.92
C ALA A 303 -23.36 -2.54 -15.10
N GLU A 304 -24.47 -2.89 -15.75
CA GLU A 304 -25.09 -2.07 -16.80
C GLU A 304 -25.78 -0.81 -16.25
N ARG A 305 -26.15 -0.79 -14.96
CA ARG A 305 -27.07 0.19 -14.36
C ARG A 305 -26.46 1.02 -13.22
N CYS A 306 -25.28 0.65 -12.72
CA CYS A 306 -24.59 1.31 -11.62
C CYS A 306 -23.15 1.67 -11.99
N ARG A 307 -22.73 2.89 -11.67
CA ARG A 307 -21.37 3.39 -11.95
C ARG A 307 -20.33 2.97 -10.90
N ALA A 308 -20.59 1.90 -10.16
CA ALA A 308 -19.68 1.41 -9.15
C ALA A 308 -18.30 1.03 -9.74
N ARG A 309 -17.26 1.17 -8.93
CA ARG A 309 -15.88 0.81 -9.28
C ARG A 309 -15.72 -0.67 -9.63
N ALA A 310 -16.53 -1.52 -8.99
CA ALA A 310 -16.64 -2.94 -9.28
C ALA A 310 -18.01 -3.44 -8.82
N VAL A 311 -18.49 -4.48 -9.48
CA VAL A 311 -19.68 -5.22 -9.06
C VAL A 311 -19.32 -6.68 -8.90
N ALA A 312 -19.75 -7.31 -7.81
CA ALA A 312 -19.53 -8.72 -7.49
C ALA A 312 -20.82 -9.41 -7.03
N SER A 313 -21.00 -10.67 -7.40
CA SER A 313 -22.03 -11.55 -6.83
C SER A 313 -21.39 -12.57 -5.87
N VAL A 314 -22.12 -12.94 -4.82
CA VAL A 314 -21.65 -13.91 -3.81
C VAL A 314 -22.02 -15.35 -4.16
N ASP A 315 -23.06 -15.57 -4.97
CA ASP A 315 -23.54 -16.92 -5.31
C ASP A 315 -22.88 -17.52 -6.56
N ASP A 316 -22.55 -18.81 -6.45
CA ASP A 316 -22.03 -19.77 -7.45
C ASP A 316 -20.75 -19.44 -8.25
N ALA A 317 -20.32 -18.17 -8.29
CA ALA A 317 -19.03 -17.74 -8.79
C ALA A 317 -18.84 -16.24 -8.52
N LEU A 318 -17.66 -15.83 -8.06
CA LEU A 318 -17.30 -14.41 -8.03
C LEU A 318 -17.15 -13.88 -9.46
N VAL A 319 -18.22 -13.29 -10.00
CA VAL A 319 -18.19 -12.52 -11.24
C VAL A 319 -17.90 -11.08 -10.89
N VAL A 320 -16.68 -10.60 -11.21
CA VAL A 320 -16.32 -9.19 -10.98
C VAL A 320 -16.30 -8.42 -12.28
N ALA A 321 -17.20 -7.45 -12.42
CA ALA A 321 -17.15 -6.46 -13.49
C ALA A 321 -16.20 -5.31 -13.10
N SER A 322 -14.88 -5.55 -13.14
CA SER A 322 -13.88 -4.49 -12.95
C SER A 322 -12.50 -4.87 -13.49
N ASP A 323 -11.84 -3.92 -14.13
CA ASP A 323 -10.42 -3.99 -14.50
C ASP A 323 -9.46 -3.87 -13.29
N ASP A 324 -9.99 -3.53 -12.11
CA ASP A 324 -9.20 -3.38 -10.89
C ASP A 324 -8.90 -4.73 -10.22
N ARG A 325 -7.85 -5.41 -10.70
CA ARG A 325 -7.38 -6.68 -10.11
C ARG A 325 -7.02 -6.58 -8.62
N GLY A 326 -6.81 -5.39 -8.08
CA GLY A 326 -6.59 -5.21 -6.64
C GLY A 326 -7.88 -5.28 -5.85
N LEU A 327 -8.88 -4.52 -6.29
CA LEU A 327 -10.23 -4.58 -5.71
C LEU A 327 -10.84 -5.97 -5.87
N ASN A 328 -10.66 -6.63 -7.02
CA ASN A 328 -11.18 -7.99 -7.23
C ASN A 328 -10.59 -8.98 -6.22
N ARG A 329 -9.31 -8.81 -5.84
CA ARG A 329 -8.68 -9.64 -4.79
C ARG A 329 -9.20 -9.31 -3.41
N GLU A 330 -9.48 -8.04 -3.14
CA GLU A 330 -10.06 -7.59 -1.88
C GLU A 330 -11.48 -8.16 -1.72
N LEU A 331 -12.33 -8.01 -2.75
CA LEU A 331 -13.67 -8.61 -2.81
C LEU A 331 -13.61 -10.14 -2.68
N ALA A 332 -12.69 -10.81 -3.38
CA ALA A 332 -12.51 -12.26 -3.26
C ALA A 332 -12.10 -12.70 -1.84
N ALA A 333 -11.35 -11.87 -1.10
CA ALA A 333 -10.97 -12.17 0.27
C ALA A 333 -12.11 -11.94 1.27
N LEU A 334 -13.10 -11.12 0.93
CA LEU A 334 -14.32 -10.92 1.73
C LEU A 334 -15.29 -12.09 1.62
N LEU A 335 -15.27 -12.83 0.52
CA LEU A 335 -16.29 -13.86 0.24
C LEU A 335 -15.80 -15.27 0.64
N PRO A 336 -16.69 -16.15 1.13
CA PRO A 336 -16.31 -17.49 1.58
C PRO A 336 -15.66 -18.33 0.47
N SER A 337 -14.67 -19.14 0.83
CA SER A 337 -13.84 -19.94 -0.07
C SER A 337 -14.54 -21.10 -0.81
N SER A 338 -15.82 -21.39 -0.52
CA SER A 338 -16.58 -22.46 -1.19
C SER A 338 -17.10 -22.09 -2.58
N THR A 339 -16.96 -20.84 -3.03
CA THR A 339 -17.49 -20.33 -4.32
C THR A 339 -16.40 -19.98 -5.34
N ALA A 340 -15.19 -20.51 -5.16
CA ALA A 340 -14.01 -20.21 -5.99
C ALA A 340 -14.07 -20.84 -7.40
N ALA A 341 -15.07 -20.48 -8.20
CA ALA A 341 -14.93 -20.47 -9.65
C ALA A 341 -14.02 -19.29 -10.06
N PRO A 342 -13.24 -19.39 -11.15
CA PRO A 342 -12.33 -18.33 -11.56
C PRO A 342 -13.11 -17.03 -11.81
N VAL A 343 -12.55 -15.91 -11.36
CA VAL A 343 -13.05 -14.56 -11.67
C VAL A 343 -13.23 -14.45 -13.19
N ARG A 344 -14.47 -14.49 -13.66
CA ARG A 344 -14.81 -14.19 -15.05
C ARG A 344 -15.03 -12.69 -15.12
N ALA A 345 -14.12 -12.00 -15.80
CA ALA A 345 -14.40 -10.64 -16.25
C ALA A 345 -15.56 -10.72 -17.26
N VAL A 346 -16.59 -9.91 -17.06
CA VAL A 346 -17.62 -9.70 -18.08
C VAL A 346 -16.94 -8.99 -19.25
N ALA A 347 -17.11 -9.51 -20.47
CA ALA A 347 -16.43 -9.05 -21.68
C ALA A 347 -16.91 -7.68 -22.15
#